data_AF-A0A366SE31-F1
#
_entry.id   AF-A0A366SE31-F1
#
_cell.length_a   1.000
_cell.length_b   1.000
_cell.length_c   1.000
_cell.angle_alpha   90.00
_cell.angle_beta   90.00
_cell.angle_gamma   90.00
#
_symmetry.space_group_name_H-M   'P 1'
#
loop_
_entity.id
_entity.type
_entity.pdbx_description
1 polymer ?
#
loop_
_entity_poly.entity_id
_entity_poly.type
_entity_poly.pdbx_seq_one_letter_code
_entity_poly.pdbx_strand_id
1 'polypeptide(L)'
;MFRQNNTADFSTFVSLIHLWKTQNVGHLEMRLNAMKLLPFFFAVLPSSTQFHNIDATPLIEHLKHVTTSTQTASEDRYKCDPSWEWIEGSESRLLCATISSHFSSMFEDGMFSLGCAKYSISWSGMCAASSLYMHNVLELWDGGEPMNSGLLRRFLCIMKRDLEQTMDTLGSSDASDFWLWRAFLGMYSITKHQACAHDPTLDDIADVYHGFVETWKMVTGITLWEDVHQRLISIAWRDRQGHELEPSVWGRALECEPSDMWFYAE
;
A
#
# COMPACT_ATOMS: atom_id res chain seq x y z
N MET A 1 -4.06 13.00 -33.57
CA MET A 1 -5.37 12.76 -34.21
C MET A 1 -6.11 11.64 -33.46
N PHE A 2 -6.44 11.86 -32.18
CA PHE A 2 -7.22 10.93 -31.35
C PHE A 2 -8.45 11.66 -30.81
N ARG A 3 -9.48 11.73 -31.66
CA ARG A 3 -10.87 12.01 -31.27
C ARG A 3 -11.70 11.01 -32.05
N GLN A 4 -11.79 9.77 -31.56
CA GLN A 4 -12.88 8.88 -31.94
C GLN A 4 -13.82 8.78 -30.76
N ASN A 5 -15.08 9.12 -31.04
CA ASN A 5 -16.22 9.07 -30.13
C ASN A 5 -16.39 7.66 -29.55
N ASN A 6 -15.83 7.41 -28.37
CA ASN A 6 -16.31 6.34 -27.50
C ASN A 6 -17.56 6.82 -26.76
N THR A 7 -18.63 7.09 -27.50
CA THR A 7 -19.98 7.14 -26.94
C THR A 7 -20.55 5.74 -27.04
N ALA A 8 -20.08 4.83 -26.17
CA ALA A 8 -20.92 3.69 -25.83
C ALA A 8 -22.21 4.31 -25.28
N ASP A 9 -23.34 4.02 -25.94
CA ASP A 9 -24.63 4.57 -25.54
C ASP A 9 -24.87 4.21 -24.07
N PHE A 10 -25.24 5.20 -23.25
CA PHE A 10 -25.44 5.02 -21.81
C PHE A 10 -26.41 3.87 -21.52
N SER A 11 -27.39 3.67 -22.42
CA SER A 11 -28.31 2.53 -22.39
C SER A 11 -27.58 1.17 -22.42
N THR A 12 -26.58 1.03 -23.29
CA THR A 12 -25.80 -0.19 -23.47
C THR A 12 -24.91 -0.45 -22.26
N PHE A 13 -24.31 0.61 -21.70
CA PHE A 13 -23.57 0.51 -20.45
C PHE A 13 -24.45 0.06 -19.28
N VAL A 14 -25.64 0.64 -19.11
CA VAL A 14 -26.57 0.24 -18.04
C VAL A 14 -27.06 -1.21 -18.23
N SER A 15 -27.35 -1.64 -19.46
CA SER A 15 -27.73 -3.03 -19.74
C SER A 15 -26.60 -4.01 -19.41
N LEU A 16 -25.34 -3.66 -19.71
CA LEU A 16 -24.17 -4.46 -19.34
C LEU A 16 -23.99 -4.56 -17.83
N ILE A 17 -24.07 -3.44 -17.11
CA ILE A 17 -24.01 -3.40 -15.64
C ILE A 17 -25.11 -4.25 -15.02
N HIS A 18 -26.34 -4.18 -15.54
CA HIS A 18 -27.45 -4.99 -15.06
C HIS A 18 -27.20 -6.49 -15.30
N LEU A 19 -26.74 -6.85 -16.50
CA LEU A 19 -26.41 -8.24 -16.85
C LEU A 19 -25.32 -8.80 -15.93
N TRP A 20 -24.23 -8.06 -15.75
CA TRP A 20 -23.12 -8.45 -14.88
C TRP A 20 -23.54 -8.58 -13.42
N LYS A 21 -24.43 -7.70 -12.94
CA LYS A 21 -25.01 -7.81 -11.61
C LYS A 21 -25.83 -9.10 -11.47
N THR A 22 -26.69 -9.42 -12.44
CA THR A 22 -27.50 -10.65 -12.39
C THR A 22 -26.64 -11.91 -12.46
N GLN A 23 -25.51 -11.86 -13.17
CA GLN A 23 -24.58 -12.97 -13.32
C GLN A 23 -23.51 -13.04 -12.20
N ASN A 24 -23.55 -12.13 -11.23
CA ASN A 24 -22.56 -12.01 -10.14
C ASN A 24 -21.10 -11.93 -10.64
N VAL A 25 -20.89 -11.31 -11.80
CA VAL A 25 -19.55 -11.16 -12.40
C VAL A 25 -18.74 -10.16 -11.59
N GLY A 26 -17.49 -10.49 -11.26
CA GLY A 26 -16.54 -9.54 -10.68
C GLY A 26 -16.89 -9.01 -9.30
N HIS A 27 -17.84 -9.65 -8.61
CA HIS A 27 -18.46 -9.11 -7.40
C HIS A 27 -18.96 -7.66 -7.59
N LEU A 28 -19.56 -7.35 -8.74
CA LEU A 28 -20.06 -6.00 -9.05
C LEU A 28 -20.99 -5.44 -7.96
N GLU A 29 -21.79 -6.31 -7.32
CA GLU A 29 -22.62 -5.92 -6.18
C GLU A 29 -21.83 -5.36 -5.00
N MET A 30 -20.66 -5.96 -4.68
CA MET A 30 -19.76 -5.46 -3.65
C MET A 30 -19.25 -4.05 -4.00
N ARG A 31 -18.82 -3.83 -5.25
CA ARG A 31 -18.39 -2.50 -5.71
C ARG A 31 -19.52 -1.47 -5.63
N LEU A 32 -20.73 -1.83 -6.05
CA LEU A 32 -21.90 -0.94 -5.97
C LEU A 32 -22.27 -0.61 -4.51
N ASN A 33 -22.19 -1.59 -3.62
CA ASN A 33 -22.45 -1.37 -2.19
C ASN A 33 -21.36 -0.51 -1.54
N ALA A 34 -20.10 -0.72 -1.90
CA ALA A 34 -18.99 0.16 -1.54
C ALA A 34 -19.23 1.61 -2.00
N MET A 35 -19.62 1.82 -3.26
CA MET A 35 -19.90 3.15 -3.81
C MET A 35 -21.04 3.88 -3.09
N LYS A 36 -22.06 3.16 -2.59
CA LYS A 36 -23.13 3.76 -1.77
C LYS A 36 -22.60 4.34 -0.45
N LEU A 37 -21.44 3.89 0.01
CA LEU A 37 -20.84 4.34 1.27
C LEU A 37 -19.88 5.53 1.08
N LEU A 38 -19.52 5.86 -0.16
CA LEU A 38 -18.62 6.97 -0.50
C LEU A 38 -19.08 8.34 0.08
N PRO A 39 -20.37 8.70 0.06
CA PRO A 39 -20.82 9.95 0.67
C PRO A 39 -20.53 10.08 2.17
N PHE A 40 -20.43 8.96 2.91
CA PHE A 40 -20.19 8.98 4.35
C PHE A 40 -18.78 9.42 4.73
N PHE A 41 -17.81 9.29 3.81
CA PHE A 41 -16.45 9.84 4.02
C PHE A 41 -16.42 11.37 4.05
N PHE A 42 -17.47 12.02 3.54
CA PHE A 42 -17.63 13.48 3.54
C PHE A 42 -18.62 13.96 4.60
N ALA A 43 -19.17 13.07 5.42
CA ALA A 43 -20.08 13.44 6.49
C ALA A 43 -19.32 14.23 7.57
N VAL A 44 -19.94 15.30 8.06
CA VAL A 44 -19.40 16.04 9.21
C VAL A 44 -19.62 15.20 10.45
N LEU A 45 -18.53 14.70 11.03
CA LEU A 45 -18.56 13.93 12.26
C LEU A 45 -18.52 14.88 13.47
N PRO A 46 -19.12 14.49 14.61
CA PRO A 46 -18.95 15.21 15.87
C PRO A 46 -17.48 15.38 16.23
N SER A 47 -17.12 16.52 16.82
CA SER A 47 -15.74 16.79 17.24
C SER A 47 -15.22 15.83 18.31
N SER A 48 -16.10 15.07 18.96
CA SER A 48 -15.77 14.04 19.95
C SER A 48 -15.50 12.66 19.34
N THR A 49 -15.68 12.47 18.02
CA THR A 49 -15.42 11.17 17.38
C THR A 49 -13.93 10.84 17.47
N GLN A 50 -13.62 9.71 18.10
CA GLN A 50 -12.29 9.13 18.12
C GLN A 50 -12.22 8.00 17.09
N PHE A 51 -11.06 7.88 16.44
CA PHE A 51 -10.78 6.81 15.52
C PHE A 51 -9.81 5.83 16.17
N HIS A 52 -10.16 4.56 16.15
CA HIS A 52 -9.34 3.50 16.70
C HIS A 52 -8.49 2.85 15.59
N ASN A 53 -7.39 2.21 15.98
CA ASN A 53 -6.64 1.36 15.06
C ASN A 53 -7.52 0.19 14.62
N ILE A 54 -7.33 -0.21 13.36
CA ILE A 54 -8.00 -1.36 12.76
C ILE A 54 -7.08 -2.58 12.82
N ASP A 55 -7.67 -3.77 12.77
CA ASP A 55 -6.96 -4.99 12.38
C ASP A 55 -6.82 -5.03 10.85
N ALA A 56 -5.61 -4.84 10.35
CA ALA A 56 -5.31 -4.83 8.92
C ALA A 56 -5.21 -6.23 8.29
N THR A 57 -5.35 -7.31 9.08
CA THR A 57 -5.23 -8.69 8.58
C THR A 57 -6.08 -8.97 7.33
N PRO A 58 -7.38 -8.63 7.28
CA PRO A 58 -8.19 -8.88 6.08
C PRO A 58 -7.69 -8.09 4.85
N LEU A 59 -7.20 -6.86 5.05
CA LEU A 59 -6.68 -6.05 3.95
C LEU A 59 -5.36 -6.61 3.42
N ILE A 60 -4.48 -7.07 4.31
CA ILE A 60 -3.20 -7.69 3.94
C ILE A 60 -3.45 -8.97 3.15
N GLU A 61 -4.39 -9.82 3.58
CA GLU A 61 -4.74 -11.04 2.83
C GLU A 61 -5.32 -10.72 1.43
N HIS A 62 -6.11 -9.67 1.30
CA HIS A 62 -6.56 -9.21 -0.02
C HIS A 62 -5.42 -8.62 -0.86
N LEU A 63 -4.49 -7.87 -0.27
CA LEU A 63 -3.31 -7.36 -0.97
C LEU A 63 -2.43 -8.50 -1.47
N LYS A 64 -2.19 -9.55 -0.67
CA LYS A 64 -1.47 -10.76 -1.11
C LYS A 64 -2.13 -11.38 -2.34
N HIS A 65 -3.45 -11.52 -2.30
CA HIS A 65 -4.19 -12.08 -3.43
C HIS A 65 -4.01 -11.23 -4.69
N VAL A 66 -4.12 -9.89 -4.57
CA VAL A 66 -3.89 -8.97 -5.70
C VAL A 66 -2.45 -9.07 -6.20
N THR A 67 -1.46 -9.17 -5.31
CA THR A 67 -0.05 -9.39 -5.68
C THR A 67 0.10 -10.67 -6.51
N THR A 68 -0.44 -11.80 -6.06
CA THR A 68 -0.33 -13.07 -6.79
C THR A 68 -1.04 -13.02 -8.15
N SER A 69 -2.24 -12.43 -8.23
CA SER A 69 -2.99 -12.29 -9.48
C SER A 69 -2.23 -11.45 -10.51
N THR A 70 -1.65 -10.32 -10.09
CA THR A 70 -0.86 -9.46 -10.98
C THR A 70 0.44 -10.11 -11.44
N GLN A 71 1.08 -10.89 -10.57
CA GLN A 71 2.30 -11.63 -10.93
C GLN A 71 2.03 -12.70 -12.00
N THR A 72 0.99 -13.50 -11.81
CA THR A 72 0.58 -14.55 -12.76
C THR A 72 0.15 -13.96 -14.11
N ALA A 73 -0.64 -12.89 -14.11
CA ALA A 73 -1.07 -12.20 -15.33
C ALA A 73 0.12 -11.65 -16.15
N SER A 74 1.16 -11.12 -15.49
CA SER A 74 2.34 -10.59 -16.17
C SER A 74 3.29 -11.67 -16.71
N GLU A 75 3.24 -12.90 -16.21
CA GLU A 75 3.96 -14.05 -16.77
C GLU A 75 3.22 -14.61 -17.99
N ASP A 76 1.89 -14.66 -17.93
CA ASP A 76 1.00 -15.09 -19.01
C ASP A 76 0.65 -13.98 -20.03
N ARG A 77 1.59 -13.05 -20.28
CA ARG A 77 1.44 -11.78 -21.03
C ARG A 77 0.82 -11.87 -22.45
N TYR A 78 0.52 -13.08 -22.94
CA TYR A 78 -0.20 -13.34 -24.19
C TYR A 78 -1.68 -13.75 -24.04
N LYS A 79 -2.24 -13.83 -22.82
CA LYS A 79 -3.62 -14.34 -22.61
C LYS A 79 -4.51 -13.55 -21.66
N CYS A 80 -4.00 -12.62 -20.87
CA CYS A 80 -4.85 -11.89 -19.92
C CYS A 80 -5.55 -10.71 -20.62
N ASP A 81 -6.82 -10.90 -20.98
CA ASP A 81 -7.75 -9.79 -21.21
C ASP A 81 -7.83 -8.99 -19.89
N PRO A 82 -7.62 -7.66 -19.90
CA PRO A 82 -7.81 -6.79 -18.72
C PRO A 82 -9.15 -7.01 -18.01
N SER A 83 -10.16 -7.54 -18.69
CA SER A 83 -11.44 -7.91 -18.10
C SER A 83 -11.35 -9.03 -17.04
N TRP A 84 -10.29 -9.86 -17.05
CA TRP A 84 -10.13 -10.99 -16.11
C TRP A 84 -9.89 -10.53 -14.67
N GLU A 85 -9.08 -9.48 -14.46
CA GLU A 85 -8.87 -8.84 -13.15
C GLU A 85 -10.21 -8.33 -12.60
N TRP A 86 -11.00 -7.69 -13.48
CA TRP A 86 -12.35 -7.24 -13.13
C TRP A 86 -13.31 -8.37 -12.74
N ILE A 87 -13.11 -9.58 -13.26
CA ILE A 87 -13.92 -10.79 -13.04
C ILE A 87 -13.51 -11.53 -11.77
N GLU A 88 -12.22 -11.58 -11.44
CA GLU A 88 -11.70 -12.25 -10.24
C GLU A 88 -12.15 -11.57 -8.95
N GLY A 89 -12.31 -10.24 -9.00
CA GLY A 89 -12.91 -9.42 -7.96
C GLY A 89 -12.09 -9.32 -6.68
N SER A 90 -10.78 -9.55 -6.77
CA SER A 90 -9.83 -9.33 -5.68
C SER A 90 -9.77 -7.85 -5.29
N GLU A 91 -9.87 -6.93 -6.25
CA GLU A 91 -9.94 -5.48 -6.00
C GLU A 91 -11.29 -5.10 -5.38
N SER A 92 -12.38 -5.78 -5.76
CA SER A 92 -13.70 -5.60 -5.14
C SER A 92 -13.67 -5.95 -3.65
N ARG A 93 -13.01 -7.06 -3.30
CA ARG A 93 -12.84 -7.50 -1.91
C ARG A 93 -11.97 -6.53 -1.12
N LEU A 94 -10.86 -6.07 -1.70
CA LEU A 94 -10.00 -5.06 -1.09
C LEU A 94 -10.74 -3.73 -0.84
N LEU A 95 -11.53 -3.26 -1.81
CA LEU A 95 -12.36 -2.06 -1.66
C LEU A 95 -13.39 -2.21 -0.53
N CYS A 96 -14.10 -3.34 -0.49
CA CYS A 96 -15.05 -3.61 0.57
C CYS A 96 -14.38 -3.69 1.95
N ALA A 97 -13.25 -4.39 2.07
CA ALA A 97 -12.50 -4.46 3.32
C ALA A 97 -11.99 -3.09 3.79
N THR A 98 -11.58 -2.24 2.85
CA THR A 98 -11.16 -0.86 3.12
C THR A 98 -12.32 -0.03 3.68
N ILE A 99 -13.50 -0.13 3.09
CA ILE A 99 -14.66 0.64 3.56
C ILE A 99 -15.17 0.08 4.90
N SER A 100 -15.31 -1.24 5.02
CA SER A 100 -15.76 -1.85 6.28
C SER A 100 -14.83 -1.52 7.45
N SER A 101 -13.51 -1.56 7.23
CA SER A 101 -12.54 -1.20 8.28
C SER A 101 -12.59 0.27 8.69
N HIS A 102 -12.99 1.19 7.79
CA HIS A 102 -13.25 2.58 8.18
C HIS A 102 -14.40 2.66 9.19
N PHE A 103 -15.50 1.96 8.94
CA PHE A 103 -16.62 1.92 9.88
C PHE A 103 -16.21 1.26 11.20
N SER A 104 -15.44 0.17 11.16
CA SER A 104 -14.87 -0.45 12.38
C SER A 104 -13.95 0.50 13.16
N SER A 105 -13.27 1.44 12.50
CA SER A 105 -12.44 2.43 13.20
C SER A 105 -13.24 3.49 13.96
N MET A 106 -14.50 3.74 13.55
CA MET A 106 -15.39 4.73 14.17
C MET A 106 -16.27 4.15 15.29
N PHE A 107 -16.55 2.85 15.22
CA PHE A 107 -17.39 2.15 16.18
C PHE A 107 -16.55 1.14 16.93
N GLU A 108 -16.22 1.45 18.18
CA GLU A 108 -15.57 0.50 19.09
C GLU A 108 -16.54 -0.66 19.34
N ASP A 109 -16.44 -1.67 18.50
CA ASP A 109 -17.29 -2.85 18.60
C ASP A 109 -16.65 -3.75 19.67
N GLY A 110 -17.22 -3.73 20.88
CA GLY A 110 -16.73 -4.48 22.05
C GLY A 110 -16.61 -5.99 21.83
N MET A 111 -17.10 -6.53 20.71
CA MET A 111 -16.86 -7.91 20.27
C MET A 111 -15.51 -8.14 19.58
N PHE A 112 -14.88 -7.12 18.99
CA PHE A 112 -13.59 -7.24 18.29
C PHE A 112 -12.38 -6.77 19.12
N SER A 113 -12.61 -6.04 20.22
CA SER A 113 -11.53 -5.51 21.10
C SER A 113 -10.83 -6.54 22.01
N LEU A 114 -11.16 -7.84 21.93
CA LEU A 114 -10.55 -8.88 22.78
C LEU A 114 -9.58 -9.82 22.04
N GLY A 115 -9.44 -9.69 20.72
CA GLY A 115 -8.39 -10.36 19.96
C GLY A 115 -7.16 -9.47 19.86
N CYS A 116 -5.97 -9.99 20.17
CA CYS A 116 -4.71 -9.33 19.83
C CYS A 116 -4.66 -9.16 18.30
N ALA A 117 -5.01 -7.97 17.80
CA ALA A 117 -4.99 -7.67 16.37
C ALA A 117 -3.57 -7.87 15.84
N LYS A 118 -3.41 -8.80 14.90
CA LYS A 118 -2.10 -9.18 14.36
C LYS A 118 -1.37 -7.98 13.74
N TYR A 119 -2.13 -7.12 13.05
CA TYR A 119 -1.63 -5.93 12.38
C TYR A 119 -2.45 -4.71 12.78
N SER A 120 -2.05 -4.05 13.87
CA SER A 120 -2.70 -2.82 14.35
C SER A 120 -2.17 -1.58 13.64
N ILE A 121 -3.04 -0.79 13.02
CA ILE A 121 -2.67 0.44 12.29
C ILE A 121 -3.88 1.39 12.20
N SER A 122 -3.65 2.69 11.98
CA SER A 122 -4.75 3.59 11.64
C SER A 122 -5.33 3.23 10.26
N TRP A 123 -6.64 3.42 10.09
CA TRP A 123 -7.27 3.23 8.79
C TRP A 123 -6.61 4.07 7.68
N SER A 124 -6.26 5.32 8.00
CA SER A 124 -5.59 6.23 7.06
C SER A 124 -4.19 5.77 6.66
N GLY A 125 -3.43 5.20 7.60
CA GLY A 125 -2.11 4.63 7.32
C GLY A 125 -2.20 3.41 6.42
N MET A 126 -3.17 2.53 6.67
CA MET A 126 -3.38 1.37 5.82
C MET A 126 -3.82 1.77 4.40
N CYS A 127 -4.67 2.78 4.27
CA CYS A 127 -5.06 3.32 2.96
C CYS A 127 -3.86 3.92 2.20
N ALA A 128 -3.04 4.72 2.87
CA ALA A 128 -1.83 5.29 2.27
C ALA A 128 -0.84 4.19 1.84
N ALA A 129 -0.61 3.19 2.68
CA ALA A 129 0.27 2.08 2.37
C ALA A 129 -0.26 1.23 1.21
N SER A 130 -1.54 0.85 1.23
CA SER A 130 -2.17 0.08 0.14
C SER A 130 -2.11 0.84 -1.19
N SER A 131 -2.36 2.16 -1.15
CA SER A 131 -2.31 3.03 -2.34
C SER A 131 -0.90 3.09 -2.93
N LEU A 132 0.11 3.33 -2.10
CA LEU A 132 1.50 3.37 -2.53
C LEU A 132 1.97 2.00 -3.04
N TYR A 133 1.53 0.92 -2.42
CA TYR A 133 1.87 -0.43 -2.86
C TYR A 133 1.26 -0.76 -4.23
N MET A 134 -0.04 -0.52 -4.40
CA MET A 134 -0.73 -0.73 -5.68
C MET A 134 -0.17 0.14 -6.81
N HIS A 135 0.25 1.38 -6.50
CA HIS A 135 0.83 2.29 -7.49
C HIS A 135 2.30 1.98 -7.81
N ASN A 136 3.17 1.99 -6.80
CA ASN A 136 4.61 1.94 -7.03
C ASN A 136 5.14 0.52 -7.19
N VAL A 137 4.55 -0.46 -6.52
CA VAL A 137 5.01 -1.86 -6.60
C VAL A 137 4.22 -2.61 -7.66
N LEU A 138 2.88 -2.63 -7.57
CA LEU A 138 2.07 -3.41 -8.52
C LEU A 138 1.80 -2.72 -9.86
N GLU A 139 1.99 -1.39 -9.95
CA GLU A 139 1.77 -0.59 -11.16
C GLU A 139 0.33 -0.71 -11.71
N LEU A 140 -0.65 -0.93 -10.81
CA LEU A 140 -2.06 -1.07 -11.17
C LEU A 140 -2.77 0.27 -11.36
N TRP A 141 -2.21 1.33 -10.80
CA TRP A 141 -2.82 2.66 -10.80
C TRP A 141 -2.22 3.54 -11.88
N ASP A 142 -3.08 4.35 -12.50
CA ASP A 142 -2.74 5.38 -13.48
C ASP A 142 -1.90 4.89 -14.68
N GLY A 143 -2.03 3.61 -15.05
CA GLY A 143 -1.33 3.03 -16.20
C GLY A 143 0.20 3.01 -16.08
N GLY A 144 0.73 3.12 -14.86
CA GLY A 144 2.17 3.20 -14.60
C GLY A 144 2.76 4.61 -14.66
N GLU A 145 1.93 5.65 -14.84
CA GLU A 145 2.39 7.03 -14.79
C GLU A 145 2.91 7.40 -13.38
N PRO A 146 3.89 8.32 -13.27
CA PRO A 146 4.40 8.76 -11.98
C PRO A 146 3.32 9.43 -11.14
N MET A 147 3.19 9.03 -9.88
CA MET A 147 2.26 9.68 -8.95
C MET A 147 2.61 11.16 -8.79
N ASN A 148 1.59 12.02 -8.75
CA ASN A 148 1.77 13.43 -8.42
C ASN A 148 2.54 13.60 -7.11
N SER A 149 3.58 14.44 -7.10
CA SER A 149 4.48 14.55 -5.93
C SER A 149 3.79 15.06 -4.67
N GLY A 150 2.79 15.94 -4.78
CA GLY A 150 1.99 16.39 -3.65
C GLY A 150 1.15 15.27 -3.03
N LEU A 151 0.60 14.38 -3.87
CA LEU A 151 -0.14 13.20 -3.41
C LEU A 151 0.79 12.16 -2.77
N LEU A 152 1.93 11.87 -3.42
CA LEU A 152 2.96 11.00 -2.89
C LEU A 152 3.42 11.48 -1.50
N ARG A 153 3.78 12.75 -1.40
CA ARG A 153 4.18 13.39 -0.13
C ARG A 153 3.10 13.24 0.94
N ARG A 154 1.83 13.43 0.58
CA ARG A 154 0.72 13.28 1.52
C ARG A 154 0.61 11.85 2.05
N PHE A 155 0.70 10.84 1.19
CA PHE A 155 0.66 9.43 1.63
C PHE A 155 1.87 9.07 2.50
N LEU A 156 3.06 9.52 2.13
CA LEU A 156 4.27 9.33 2.94
C LEU A 156 4.15 9.98 4.32
N CYS A 157 3.64 11.21 4.42
CA CYS A 157 3.44 11.85 5.73
C CYS A 157 2.41 11.12 6.61
N ILE A 158 1.35 10.56 6.01
CA ILE A 158 0.35 9.75 6.75
C ILE A 158 1.01 8.49 7.30
N MET A 159 1.75 7.75 6.46
CA MET A 159 2.45 6.54 6.89
C MET A 159 3.57 6.82 7.90
N LYS A 160 4.34 7.90 7.71
CA LYS A 160 5.38 8.35 8.65
C LYS A 160 4.83 8.47 10.06
N ARG A 161 3.71 9.19 10.23
CA ARG A 161 3.06 9.39 11.53
C ARG A 161 2.70 8.05 12.19
N ASP A 162 2.17 7.11 11.42
CA ASP A 162 1.78 5.80 11.92
C ASP A 162 3.01 4.92 12.28
N LEU A 163 4.11 5.05 11.55
CA LEU A 163 5.38 4.37 11.86
C LEU A 163 5.99 4.92 13.16
N GLU A 164 6.01 6.24 13.33
CA GLU A 164 6.50 6.92 14.54
C GLU A 164 5.71 6.48 15.79
N GLN A 165 4.39 6.31 15.66
CA GLN A 165 3.53 5.85 16.76
C GLN A 165 3.67 4.37 17.10
N THR A 166 4.20 3.56 16.19
CA THR A 166 4.33 2.10 16.36
C THR A 166 5.77 1.65 16.56
N MET A 167 6.71 2.58 16.76
CA MET A 167 8.13 2.28 16.93
C MET A 167 8.40 1.39 18.16
N ASP A 168 7.67 1.60 19.25
CA ASP A 168 7.80 0.80 20.49
C ASP A 168 7.36 -0.67 20.32
N THR A 169 6.70 -1.02 19.20
CA THR A 169 6.23 -2.37 18.90
C THR A 169 7.22 -3.22 18.11
N LEU A 170 8.35 -2.61 17.71
CA LEU A 170 9.46 -3.28 17.03
C LEU A 170 10.05 -4.40 17.90
N GLY A 171 10.30 -5.56 17.29
CA GLY A 171 10.82 -6.75 17.97
C GLY A 171 9.77 -7.86 18.24
N SER A 172 8.48 -7.58 18.09
CA SER A 172 7.45 -8.64 17.98
C SER A 172 7.38 -9.16 16.54
N SER A 173 7.52 -10.48 16.30
CA SER A 173 7.86 -11.01 14.96
C SER A 173 6.96 -10.47 13.84
N ASP A 174 5.64 -10.66 13.96
CA ASP A 174 4.72 -10.42 12.86
C ASP A 174 4.40 -8.92 12.70
N ALA A 175 4.29 -8.17 13.81
CA ALA A 175 4.09 -6.72 13.73
C ALA A 175 5.37 -6.01 13.26
N SER A 176 6.55 -6.55 13.58
CA SER A 176 7.84 -6.06 13.10
C SER A 176 7.98 -6.21 11.58
N ASP A 177 7.56 -7.35 11.02
CA ASP A 177 7.58 -7.57 9.56
C ASP A 177 6.62 -6.61 8.85
N PHE A 178 5.42 -6.41 9.39
CA PHE A 178 4.46 -5.43 8.85
C PHE A 178 4.94 -3.99 9.00
N TRP A 179 5.66 -3.68 10.09
CA TRP A 179 6.30 -2.38 10.27
C TRP A 179 7.37 -2.15 9.21
N LEU A 180 8.27 -3.11 8.99
CA LEU A 180 9.27 -3.07 7.93
C LEU A 180 8.63 -2.88 6.56
N TRP A 181 7.59 -3.66 6.25
CA TRP A 181 6.92 -3.59 4.95
C TRP A 181 6.46 -2.16 4.62
N ARG A 182 5.92 -1.44 5.60
CA ARG A 182 5.51 -0.03 5.45
C ARG A 182 6.69 0.93 5.33
N ALA A 183 7.73 0.75 6.15
CA ALA A 183 8.93 1.57 6.10
C ALA A 183 9.65 1.43 4.75
N PHE A 184 9.89 0.19 4.33
CA PHE A 184 10.52 -0.12 3.05
C PHE A 184 9.67 0.37 1.86
N LEU A 185 8.35 0.21 1.91
CA LEU A 185 7.45 0.73 0.87
C LEU A 185 7.58 2.24 0.70
N GLY A 186 7.69 3.00 1.78
CA GLY A 186 7.91 4.45 1.71
C GLY A 186 9.24 4.80 1.07
N MET A 187 10.33 4.16 1.52
CA MET A 187 11.67 4.35 0.96
C MET A 187 11.74 3.98 -0.53
N TYR A 188 11.13 2.85 -0.91
CA TYR A 188 11.01 2.39 -2.28
C TYR A 188 10.22 3.39 -3.15
N SER A 189 9.08 3.87 -2.65
CA SER A 189 8.23 4.83 -3.37
C SER A 189 8.96 6.15 -3.65
N ILE A 190 9.72 6.65 -2.65
CA ILE A 190 10.55 7.85 -2.82
C ILE A 190 11.65 7.61 -3.85
N THR A 191 12.39 6.50 -3.72
CA THR A 191 13.50 6.20 -4.62
C THR A 191 13.02 6.04 -6.07
N LYS A 192 11.89 5.35 -6.28
CA LYS A 192 11.27 5.20 -7.60
C LYS A 192 10.89 6.55 -8.19
N HIS A 193 10.26 7.44 -7.40
CA HIS A 193 9.87 8.76 -7.87
C HIS A 193 11.08 9.65 -8.21
N GLN A 194 12.06 9.71 -7.31
CA GLN A 194 13.30 10.49 -7.46
C GLN A 194 14.13 10.04 -8.67
N ALA A 195 14.09 8.76 -9.03
CA ALA A 195 14.76 8.24 -10.23
C ALA A 195 14.14 8.77 -11.54
N CYS A 196 12.84 9.09 -11.55
CA CYS A 196 12.16 9.66 -12.70
C CYS A 196 12.30 11.19 -12.77
N ALA A 197 12.05 11.87 -11.65
CA ALA A 197 12.13 13.31 -11.53
C ALA A 197 12.57 13.68 -10.11
N HIS A 198 13.69 14.38 -9.99
CA HIS A 198 14.17 14.81 -8.69
C HIS A 198 13.23 15.86 -8.09
N ASP A 199 12.68 15.57 -6.91
CA ASP A 199 11.82 16.48 -6.14
C ASP A 199 12.48 16.77 -4.77
N PRO A 200 13.10 17.95 -4.59
CA PRO A 200 13.76 18.31 -3.34
C PRO A 200 12.83 18.32 -2.12
N THR A 201 11.52 18.42 -2.31
CA THR A 201 10.56 18.44 -1.19
C THR A 201 10.37 17.07 -0.52
N LEU A 202 10.93 16.01 -1.13
CA LEU A 202 10.92 14.66 -0.60
C LEU A 202 12.23 14.29 0.10
N ASP A 203 13.29 15.10 0.03
CA ASP A 203 14.61 14.76 0.59
C ASP A 203 14.53 14.58 2.12
N ASP A 204 13.93 15.54 2.84
CA ASP A 204 13.70 15.43 4.28
C ASP A 204 12.90 14.17 4.67
N ILE A 205 11.97 13.76 3.80
CA ILE A 205 11.13 12.58 4.03
C ILE A 205 11.95 11.32 3.73
N ALA A 206 12.82 11.34 2.73
CA ALA A 206 13.72 10.25 2.38
C ALA A 206 14.62 9.90 3.57
N ASP A 207 15.22 10.90 4.22
CA ASP A 207 16.08 10.72 5.39
C ASP A 207 15.34 10.08 6.56
N VAL A 208 14.08 10.47 6.78
CA VAL A 208 13.24 9.86 7.82
C VAL A 208 12.97 8.38 7.51
N TYR A 209 12.61 8.05 6.27
CA TYR A 209 12.33 6.67 5.87
C TYR A 209 13.59 5.79 5.89
N HIS A 210 14.75 6.36 5.56
CA HIS A 210 16.04 5.72 5.76
C HIS A 210 16.26 5.39 7.24
N GLY A 211 16.07 6.38 8.13
CA GLY A 211 16.16 6.17 9.58
C GLY A 211 15.22 5.09 10.12
N PHE A 212 14.02 4.95 9.56
CA PHE A 212 13.10 3.86 9.91
C PHE A 212 13.67 2.49 9.54
N VAL A 213 14.18 2.32 8.31
CA VAL A 213 14.78 1.07 7.86
C VAL A 213 16.02 0.71 8.68
N GLU A 214 16.88 1.69 8.98
CA GLU A 214 18.05 1.48 9.83
C GLU A 214 17.69 1.10 11.27
N THR A 215 16.66 1.74 11.84
CA THR A 215 16.15 1.34 13.16
C THR A 215 15.71 -0.12 13.17
N TRP A 216 14.96 -0.55 12.15
CA TRP A 216 14.49 -1.93 12.06
C TRP A 216 15.65 -2.92 11.94
N LYS A 217 16.68 -2.60 11.14
CA LYS A 217 17.91 -3.39 11.03
C LYS A 217 18.60 -3.53 12.38
N MET A 218 18.76 -2.43 13.11
CA MET A 218 19.41 -2.44 14.43
C MET A 218 18.64 -3.29 15.45
N VAL A 219 17.31 -3.22 15.45
CA VAL A 219 16.47 -3.97 16.41
C VAL A 219 16.41 -5.46 16.09
N THR A 220 16.34 -5.83 14.81
CA THR A 220 16.17 -7.24 14.40
C THR A 220 17.50 -7.95 14.14
N GLY A 221 18.57 -7.22 13.84
CA GLY A 221 19.86 -7.75 13.40
C GLY A 221 19.84 -8.31 11.97
N ILE A 222 18.72 -8.22 11.24
CA ILE A 222 18.59 -8.76 9.89
C ILE A 222 19.12 -7.73 8.89
N THR A 223 20.15 -8.12 8.14
CA THR A 223 20.86 -7.23 7.19
C THR A 223 20.94 -7.80 5.77
N LEU A 224 20.83 -9.13 5.63
CA LEU A 224 20.86 -9.80 4.33
C LEU A 224 19.56 -9.53 3.56
N TRP A 225 19.69 -9.15 2.29
CA TRP A 225 18.53 -8.82 1.46
C TRP A 225 17.58 -10.00 1.30
N GLU A 226 18.11 -11.21 1.19
CA GLU A 226 17.30 -12.43 1.04
C GLU A 226 16.35 -12.63 2.22
N ASP A 227 16.84 -12.43 3.45
CA ASP A 227 16.03 -12.55 4.66
C ASP A 227 14.96 -11.44 4.73
N VAL A 228 15.34 -10.22 4.37
CA VAL A 228 14.45 -9.05 4.32
C VAL A 228 13.34 -9.28 3.30
N HIS A 229 13.69 -9.75 2.10
CA HIS A 229 12.76 -10.01 1.02
C HIS A 229 11.72 -11.06 1.42
N GLN A 230 12.12 -12.13 2.13
CA GLN A 230 11.19 -13.10 2.68
C GLN A 230 10.20 -12.49 3.68
N ARG A 231 10.63 -11.52 4.51
CA ARG A 231 9.71 -10.79 5.41
C ARG A 231 8.78 -9.85 4.66
N LEU A 232 9.23 -9.23 3.58
CA LEU A 232 8.38 -8.40 2.73
C LEU A 232 7.30 -9.25 2.03
N ILE A 233 7.68 -10.41 1.49
CA ILE A 233 6.77 -11.37 0.84
C ILE A 233 5.72 -11.90 1.83
N SER A 234 6.11 -12.19 3.08
CA SER A 234 5.19 -12.72 4.10
C SER A 234 4.00 -11.79 4.38
N ILE A 235 4.17 -10.48 4.12
CA ILE A 235 3.11 -9.48 4.21
C ILE A 235 2.35 -9.34 2.90
N ALA A 236 2.97 -8.87 1.83
CA ALA A 236 2.28 -8.74 0.55
C ALA A 236 3.21 -8.55 -0.64
N TRP A 237 4.53 -8.45 -0.45
CA TRP A 237 5.48 -8.07 -1.50
C TRP A 237 5.58 -9.12 -2.61
N ARG A 238 5.98 -8.68 -3.80
CA ARG A 238 6.15 -9.56 -4.96
C ARG A 238 7.32 -10.52 -4.76
N ASP A 239 7.06 -11.80 -4.93
CA ASP A 239 8.07 -12.84 -5.15
C ASP A 239 8.53 -12.84 -6.63
N ARG A 240 9.42 -11.92 -7.01
CA ARG A 240 10.06 -11.91 -8.33
C ARG A 240 11.57 -11.81 -8.18
N GLN A 241 12.29 -12.72 -8.82
CA GLN A 241 13.73 -12.60 -8.97
C GLN A 241 14.07 -11.58 -10.08
N GLY A 242 14.97 -10.63 -9.78
CA GLY A 242 15.61 -9.80 -10.81
C GLY A 242 15.23 -8.31 -10.88
N HIS A 243 14.50 -7.73 -9.92
CA HIS A 243 14.38 -6.27 -9.84
C HIS A 243 15.62 -5.67 -9.17
N GLU A 244 16.47 -4.97 -9.94
CA GLU A 244 17.68 -4.32 -9.42
C GLU A 244 17.38 -3.18 -8.41
N LEU A 245 16.19 -2.59 -8.49
CA LEU A 245 15.82 -1.45 -7.65
C LEU A 245 15.71 -1.85 -6.17
N GLU A 246 15.10 -2.98 -5.85
CA GLU A 246 14.80 -3.34 -4.45
C GLU A 246 16.08 -3.62 -3.63
N PRO A 247 17.04 -4.42 -4.13
CA PRO A 247 18.35 -4.58 -3.49
C PRO A 247 19.12 -3.26 -3.41
N SER A 248 19.02 -2.39 -4.42
CA SER A 248 19.70 -1.07 -4.41
C SER A 248 19.11 -0.12 -3.37
N VAL A 249 17.78 -0.13 -3.19
CA VAL A 249 17.08 0.63 -2.14
C VAL A 249 17.51 0.13 -0.76
N TRP A 250 17.59 -1.19 -0.59
CA TRP A 250 18.10 -1.79 0.65
C TRP A 250 19.58 -1.50 0.91
N GLY A 251 20.40 -1.57 -0.14
CA GLY A 251 21.85 -1.39 -0.10
C GLY A 251 22.27 0.04 0.18
N ARG A 252 21.59 1.05 -0.39
CA ARG A 252 21.82 2.46 -0.05
C ARG A 252 21.54 2.77 1.42
N ALA A 253 20.70 1.97 2.07
CA ALA A 253 20.51 2.11 3.50
C ALA A 253 21.79 1.74 4.30
N LEU A 254 22.66 0.89 3.75
CA LEU A 254 23.97 0.52 4.32
C LEU A 254 25.10 1.51 4.02
N GLU A 255 24.97 2.39 3.02
CA GLU A 255 26.07 3.23 2.52
C GLU A 255 26.15 4.65 3.14
N CYS A 256 25.32 4.96 4.14
CA CYS A 256 25.58 6.12 5.00
C CYS A 256 26.62 5.75 6.07
N GLU A 257 27.87 5.51 5.65
CA GLU A 257 29.00 5.72 6.55
C GLU A 257 29.02 7.21 6.97
N PRO A 258 29.32 7.53 8.24
CA PRO A 258 29.41 8.91 8.68
C PRO A 258 30.53 9.59 7.90
N SER A 259 30.16 10.58 7.09
CA SER A 259 31.11 11.46 6.39
C SER A 259 32.24 11.83 7.33
N ASP A 260 33.44 11.45 6.90
CA ASP A 260 34.64 11.35 7.71
C ASP A 260 34.85 12.51 8.68
N MET A 261 35.04 12.06 9.91
CA MET A 261 35.89 12.58 10.96
C MET A 261 37.25 13.04 10.41
N TRP A 262 37.32 14.24 9.85
CA TRP A 262 38.61 14.91 9.62
C TRP A 262 39.13 15.45 10.95
N PHE A 263 39.85 14.59 11.68
CA PHE A 263 40.96 15.03 12.51
C PHE A 263 42.01 15.66 11.61
N TYR A 264 42.36 16.92 11.83
CA TYR A 264 43.77 17.33 11.89
C TYR A 264 43.90 18.49 12.87
N ALA A 265 44.46 18.16 14.03
CA ALA A 265 45.27 19.08 14.81
C ALA A 265 46.71 18.92 14.35
N GLU A 266 47.31 20.01 13.88
CA GLU A 266 48.65 20.49 14.26
C GLU A 266 48.76 21.98 13.86
#